data_AF-A0A538DIN1-F1
#
_entry.id   AF-A0A538DIN1-F1
#
_cell.length_a   1.000
_cell.length_b   1.000
_cell.length_c   1.000
_cell.angle_alpha   90.00
_cell.angle_beta   90.00
_cell.angle_gamma   90.00
#
_symmetry.space_group_name_H-M   'P 1'
#
loop_
_entity.id
_entity.type
_entity.pdbx_description
1 polymer ?
#
loop_
_entity_poly.entity_id
_entity_poly.type
_entity_poly.pdbx_seq_one_letter_code
_entity_poly.pdbx_strand_id
1 'polypeptide(L)'
;MPVPTRRLALLFVVSAIALALSTSPQPETWIVVVSILVGLSIADLVLAVSPRTIEVRREVPSVIALGTPATIKWSLRNPTLRPAVVVFADELAPSLGAPTR
;
A
#
# COMPACT_ATOMS: atom_id res chain seq x y z
N MET A 1 3.25 -1.76 -7.36
CA MET A 1 3.30 -3.18 -6.97
C MET A 1 2.36 -3.40 -5.80
N PRO A 2 1.54 -4.45 -5.78
CA PRO A 2 0.77 -4.80 -4.59
C PRO A 2 1.75 -5.05 -3.42
N VAL A 3 1.54 -4.37 -2.30
CA VAL A 3 2.34 -4.59 -1.09
C VAL A 3 1.63 -5.68 -0.29
N PRO A 4 2.24 -6.84 -0.05
CA PRO A 4 1.60 -7.89 0.74
C PRO A 4 1.27 -7.34 2.14
N THR A 5 -0.01 -7.37 2.49
CA THR A 5 -0.46 -6.87 3.80
C THR A 5 0.00 -7.82 4.90
N ARG A 6 0.32 -7.30 6.09
CA ARG A 6 0.67 -8.14 7.27
C ARG A 6 -0.43 -9.17 7.58
N ARG A 7 -1.70 -8.82 7.28
CA ARG A 7 -2.87 -9.68 7.47
C ARG A 7 -2.84 -10.88 6.53
N LEU A 8 -2.56 -10.66 5.25
CA LEU A 8 -2.43 -11.73 4.25
C LEU A 8 -1.21 -12.61 4.60
N ALA A 9 -0.07 -12.03 4.95
CA ALA A 9 1.09 -12.81 5.39
C ALA A 9 0.77 -13.71 6.61
N LEU A 10 0.06 -13.18 7.60
CA LEU A 10 -0.37 -13.96 8.78
C LEU A 10 -1.32 -15.09 8.40
N LEU A 11 -2.27 -14.83 7.48
CA LEU A 11 -3.18 -15.85 6.96
C LEU A 11 -2.41 -17.01 6.32
N PHE A 12 -1.44 -16.72 5.45
CA PHE A 12 -0.58 -17.75 4.83
C PHE A 12 0.22 -18.54 5.87
N VAL A 13 0.80 -17.86 6.88
CA VAL A 13 1.56 -18.53 7.96
C VAL A 13 0.66 -19.46 8.77
N VAL A 14 -0.52 -19.00 9.19
CA VAL A 14 -1.46 -19.80 9.97
C VAL A 14 -1.94 -21.01 9.16
N SER A 15 -2.28 -20.81 7.88
CA SER A 15 -2.67 -21.92 6.99
C SER A 15 -1.54 -22.93 6.79
N ALA A 16 -0.29 -22.47 6.65
CA ALA A 16 0.86 -23.36 6.54
C ALA A 16 1.10 -24.17 7.82
N ILE A 17 1.00 -23.53 9.00
CA ILE A 17 1.12 -24.22 10.30
C ILE A 17 0.00 -25.25 10.46
N ALA A 18 -1.25 -24.89 10.16
CA ALA A 18 -2.38 -25.80 10.26
C ALA A 18 -2.20 -27.05 9.38
N LEU A 19 -1.69 -26.87 8.16
CA LEU A 19 -1.37 -27.99 7.26
C LEU A 19 -0.20 -28.84 7.77
N ALA A 20 0.87 -28.20 8.28
CA ALA A 20 2.05 -28.90 8.80
C ALA A 20 1.75 -29.73 10.06
N LEU A 21 0.81 -29.29 10.89
CA LEU A 21 0.33 -30.02 12.06
C LEU A 21 -0.64 -31.15 11.71
N SER A 22 -1.16 -31.19 10.47
CA SER A 22 -2.04 -32.28 10.03
C SER A 22 -1.21 -33.54 9.73
N THR A 23 -1.55 -34.65 10.39
CA THR A 23 -0.72 -35.88 10.40
C THR A 23 -0.71 -36.62 9.06
N SER A 24 -1.70 -36.39 8.19
CA SER A 24 -1.74 -36.93 6.82
C SER A 24 -2.72 -36.12 5.95
N PRO A 25 -2.33 -34.96 5.41
CA PRO A 25 -3.18 -34.20 4.51
C PRO A 25 -3.28 -34.93 3.17
N GLN A 26 -4.49 -35.31 2.79
CA GLN A 26 -4.78 -35.79 1.44
C GLN A 26 -4.49 -34.66 0.42
N PRO A 27 -4.10 -34.98 -0.82
CA PRO A 27 -3.83 -33.97 -1.86
C PRO A 27 -5.00 -33.00 -2.08
N GLU A 28 -6.23 -33.47 -1.92
CA GLU A 28 -7.44 -32.65 -2.01
C GLU A 28 -7.48 -31.52 -0.97
N THR A 29 -7.02 -31.78 0.25
CA THR A 29 -6.94 -30.77 1.33
C THR A 29 -6.01 -29.62 0.95
N TRP A 30 -4.89 -29.92 0.30
CA TRP A 30 -3.96 -28.89 -0.19
C TRP A 30 -4.60 -28.01 -1.26
N ILE A 31 -5.30 -28.62 -2.22
CA ILE A 31 -5.98 -27.88 -3.30
C ILE A 31 -7.03 -26.93 -2.70
N VAL A 32 -7.81 -27.39 -1.73
CA VAL A 32 -8.83 -26.55 -1.06
C VAL A 32 -8.18 -25.38 -0.33
N VAL A 33 -7.15 -25.61 0.49
CA VAL A 33 -6.50 -24.53 1.24
C VAL A 33 -5.85 -23.52 0.30
N VAL A 34 -5.10 -23.97 -0.71
CA VAL A 34 -4.49 -23.08 -1.70
C VAL A 34 -5.56 -22.29 -2.45
N SER A 35 -6.67 -22.92 -2.85
CA SER A 35 -7.77 -22.24 -3.53
C SER A 35 -8.39 -21.14 -2.67
N ILE A 36 -8.61 -21.40 -1.38
CA ILE A 36 -9.12 -20.42 -0.43
C ILE A 36 -8.14 -19.25 -0.28
N LEU A 37 -6.85 -19.53 -0.09
CA LEU A 37 -5.81 -18.51 0.04
C LEU A 37 -5.71 -17.62 -1.20
N VAL A 38 -5.76 -18.22 -2.39
CA VAL A 38 -5.76 -17.49 -3.67
C VAL A 38 -7.03 -16.65 -3.78
N GLY A 39 -8.20 -17.21 -3.49
CA GLY A 39 -9.47 -16.49 -3.51
C GLY A 39 -9.48 -15.27 -2.58
N LEU A 40 -9.00 -15.44 -1.34
CA LEU A 40 -8.86 -14.34 -0.38
C LEU A 40 -7.85 -13.27 -0.85
N SER A 41 -6.76 -13.69 -1.47
CA SER A 41 -5.75 -12.77 -2.02
C SER A 41 -6.32 -11.93 -3.17
N ILE A 42 -7.10 -12.55 -4.05
CA ILE A 42 -7.80 -11.85 -5.14
C ILE A 42 -8.85 -10.89 -4.57
N ALA A 43 -9.62 -11.34 -3.59
CA ALA A 43 -10.61 -10.49 -2.92
C ALA A 43 -9.96 -9.27 -2.27
N ASP A 44 -8.85 -9.45 -1.54
CA ASP A 44 -8.08 -8.34 -0.95
C ASP A 44 -7.58 -7.36 -2.02
N LEU A 45 -7.06 -7.87 -3.14
CA LEU A 45 -6.58 -7.05 -4.26
C LEU A 45 -7.70 -6.22 -4.91
N VAL A 46 -8.87 -6.81 -5.12
CA VAL A 46 -10.04 -6.13 -5.72
C VAL A 46 -10.69 -5.16 -4.73
N LEU A 47 -10.60 -5.45 -3.43
CA LEU A 47 -11.14 -4.59 -2.38
C LEU A 47 -10.20 -3.44 -2.00
N ALA A 48 -8.90 -3.54 -2.30
CA ALA A 48 -7.94 -2.47 -2.07
C ALA A 48 -8.28 -1.20 -2.87
N VAL A 49 -8.01 -0.03 -2.30
CA VAL A 49 -8.09 1.24 -3.02
C VAL A 49 -7.03 1.26 -4.10
N SER A 50 -7.43 1.51 -5.35
CA SER A 50 -6.49 1.64 -6.45
C SER A 50 -5.61 2.88 -6.23
N PRO A 51 -4.27 2.78 -6.31
CA PRO A 51 -3.40 3.94 -6.18
C PRO A 51 -3.65 4.96 -7.31
N ARG A 52 -4.17 4.51 -8.46
CA ARG A 52 -4.50 5.38 -9.59
C ARG A 52 -5.71 6.27 -9.34
N THR A 53 -6.55 5.93 -8.36
CA THR A 53 -7.71 6.75 -7.99
C THR A 53 -7.37 7.79 -6.93
N ILE A 54 -6.20 7.70 -6.28
CA ILE A 54 -5.76 8.70 -5.32
C ILE A 54 -5.27 9.91 -6.12
N GLU A 55 -5.97 11.02 -6.00
CA GLU A 55 -5.58 12.28 -6.60
C GLU A 55 -4.45 12.88 -5.78
N VAL A 56 -3.33 13.18 -6.43
CA VAL A 56 -2.18 13.86 -5.82
C VAL A 56 -1.96 15.16 -6.58
N ARG A 57 -2.05 16.29 -5.89
CA ARG A 57 -1.78 17.60 -6.46
C ARG A 57 -0.64 18.26 -5.72
N ARG A 58 0.33 18.76 -6.49
CA ARG A 58 1.45 19.55 -5.98
C ARG A 58 1.22 21.00 -6.37
N GLU A 59 1.21 21.86 -5.36
CA GLU A 59 1.11 23.30 -5.51
C GLU A 59 2.48 23.91 -5.21
N VAL A 60 3.06 24.56 -6.21
CA VAL A 60 4.35 25.25 -6.14
C VAL A 60 4.13 26.68 -6.63
N PRO A 61 4.71 27.70 -5.97
CA PRO A 61 4.71 29.05 -6.49
C PRO A 61 5.33 29.09 -7.90
N SER A 62 4.72 29.85 -8.81
CA SER A 62 5.19 29.96 -10.21
C SER A 62 6.54 30.68 -10.33
N VAL A 63 6.85 31.56 -9.36
CA VAL A 63 8.10 32.31 -9.28
C VAL A 63 8.52 32.37 -7.82
N ILE A 64 9.81 32.15 -7.55
CA ILE A 64 10.40 32.24 -6.22
C ILE A 64 11.60 33.19 -6.32
N ALA A 65 11.61 34.23 -5.50
CA ALA A 65 12.74 35.15 -5.41
C ALA A 65 13.91 34.47 -4.68
N LEU A 66 15.14 34.73 -5.14
CA LEU A 66 16.33 34.12 -4.57
C LEU A 66 16.48 34.49 -3.08
N GLY A 67 16.80 33.50 -2.25
CA GLY A 67 16.98 33.68 -0.81
C GLY A 67 15.68 33.89 -0.02
N THR A 68 14.51 33.84 -0.68
CA THR A 68 13.21 33.97 -0.01
C THR A 68 12.62 32.58 0.27
N PRO A 69 12.15 32.29 1.50
CA PRO A 69 11.48 31.03 1.79
C PRO A 69 10.18 30.91 0.99
N ALA A 70 9.90 29.70 0.51
CA ALA A 70 8.68 29.38 -0.22
C ALA A 70 8.06 28.09 0.33
N THR A 71 6.73 28.00 0.27
CA THR A 71 6.00 26.81 0.70
C THR A 71 5.54 26.00 -0.49
N ILE A 72 5.86 24.71 -0.49
CA ILE A 72 5.30 23.72 -1.41
C ILE A 72 4.21 22.97 -0.65
N LYS A 73 3.05 22.76 -1.28
CA LYS A 73 1.95 21.99 -0.70
C LYS A 73 1.66 20.77 -1.55
N TRP A 74 1.50 19.63 -0.90
CA TRP A 74 0.95 18.43 -1.51
C TRP A 74 -0.44 18.20 -0.93
N SER A 75 -1.44 18.09 -1.78
CA SER A 75 -2.78 17.68 -1.38
C SER A 75 -3.06 16.28 -1.93
N LEU A 76 -3.49 15.39 -1.04
CA LEU A 76 -3.92 14.04 -1.38
C LEU A 76 -5.42 13.96 -1.18
N ARG A 77 -6.14 13.45 -2.18
CA ARG A 77 -7.57 13.22 -2.11
C ARG A 77 -7.88 11.78 -2.52
N ASN A 78 -8.58 11.09 -1.63
CA ASN A 78 -9.16 9.78 -1.90
C ASN A 78 -10.65 9.97 -2.23
N PRO A 79 -11.07 9.88 -3.51
CA PRO A 79 -12.46 10.04 -3.89
C PRO A 79 -13.32 8.80 -3.58
N THR A 80 -12.74 7.72 -3.05
CA THR A 80 -13.44 6.48 -2.74
C THR A 80 -14.01 6.48 -1.32
N LEU A 81 -14.97 5.59 -1.04
CA LEU A 81 -15.55 5.40 0.30
C LEU A 81 -14.68 4.52 1.22
N ARG A 82 -13.53 4.02 0.74
CA ARG A 82 -12.69 3.08 1.48
C ARG A 82 -11.49 3.81 2.07
N PRO A 83 -11.10 3.55 3.33
CA PRO A 83 -9.92 4.15 3.92
C PRO A 83 -8.65 3.64 3.22
N ALA A 84 -7.67 4.53 3.05
CA ALA A 84 -6.37 4.21 2.49
C ALA A 84 -5.27 4.78 3.40
N VAL A 85 -4.21 4.00 3.59
CA VAL A 85 -2.99 4.46 4.26
C VAL A 85 -1.98 4.80 3.18
N VAL A 86 -1.46 6.02 3.21
CA VAL A 86 -0.47 6.53 2.26
C VAL A 86 0.78 6.93 3.01
N VAL A 87 1.92 6.57 2.46
CA VAL A 87 3.23 7.05 2.90
C VAL A 87 3.70 8.06 1.86
N PHE A 88 4.00 9.26 2.32
CA PHE A 88 4.50 10.33 1.47
C PHE A 88 6.03 10.32 1.49
N ALA A 89 6.64 10.27 0.31
CA ALA A 89 8.08 10.38 0.13
C ALA A 89 8.33 11.25 -1.09
N ASP A 90 8.70 12.51 -0.87
CA ASP A 90 9.23 13.39 -1.91
C ASP A 90 10.69 13.70 -1.57
N GLU A 91 11.55 13.63 -2.58
CA GLU A 91 12.97 13.95 -2.43
C GLU A 91 13.19 15.38 -2.91
N LEU A 92 13.13 16.32 -1.98
CA LEU A 92 13.54 17.70 -2.24
C LEU A 92 15.06 17.76 -2.40
N ALA A 93 15.53 18.42 -3.47
CA ALA A 93 16.94 18.63 -3.69
C ALA A 93 17.58 19.36 -2.48
N PRO A 94 18.75 18.92 -1.99
CA PRO A 94 19.40 19.53 -0.82
C PRO A 94 19.61 21.04 -0.97
N SER A 95 19.82 21.52 -2.20
CA SER A 95 20.00 22.94 -2.53
C SER A 95 18.77 23.82 -2.23
N LEU A 96 17.59 23.23 -2.02
CA LEU A 96 16.38 23.96 -1.66
C LEU A 96 16.34 24.39 -0.18
N GLY A 97 17.27 23.88 0.65
CA GLY A 97 17.36 24.27 2.05
C GLY A 97 16.08 24.00 2.86
N ALA A 98 15.27 23.03 2.43
CA ALA A 98 14.00 22.71 3.09
C ALA A 98 14.26 22.20 4.51
N PRO A 99 13.75 22.88 5.56
CA PRO A 99 13.99 22.48 6.95
C PRO A 99 13.23 21.22 7.34
N THR A 100 12.21 20.84 6.56
CA THR A 100 11.31 19.71 6.79
C THR A 100 10.94 19.06 5.45
N ARG A 101 10.68 17.74 5.48
CA ARG A 101 10.17 16.96 4.34
C ARG A 101 8.68 16.76 4.46
#